data_AF-A0A350PEJ5-F1
#
_entry.id   AF-A0A350PEJ5-F1
#
_cell.length_a   1.000
_cell.length_b   1.000
_cell.length_c   1.000
_cell.angle_alpha   90.00
_cell.angle_beta   90.00
_cell.angle_gamma   90.00
#
_symmetry.space_group_name_H-M   'P 1'
#
loop_
_entity.id
_entity.type
_entity.pdbx_description
1 polymer ?
#
loop_
_entity_poly.entity_id
_entity_poly.type
_entity_poly.pdbx_seq_one_letter_code
_entity_poly.pdbx_strand_id
1 'polypeptide(L)'
;MSLDLNETLQAVVDGLSENFSDKLIEVYQSSGDTFIRVEADSILEISKYLKEKQHFVFLCDVFGNDRYTSDERFEVVYNLMNLRTQTRIFVKARVEEENPTIESVSSIWK
;
A
#
# COMPACT_ATOMS: atom_id res chain seq x y z
N MET A 1 -17.50 1.54 11.08
CA MET A 1 -17.32 2.94 10.63
C MET A 1 -17.22 2.92 9.13
N SER A 2 -18.01 3.72 8.42
CA SER A 2 -17.88 3.87 6.96
C SER A 2 -16.53 4.54 6.66
N LEU A 3 -15.82 4.07 5.65
CA LEU A 3 -14.61 4.74 5.15
C LEU A 3 -15.03 6.10 4.56
N ASP A 4 -14.43 7.18 5.04
CA ASP A 4 -14.61 8.52 4.47
C ASP A 4 -13.55 8.72 3.38
N LEU A 5 -13.86 8.25 2.17
CA LEU A 5 -12.95 8.28 1.04
C LEU A 5 -13.26 9.50 0.17
N ASN A 6 -12.25 10.34 -0.06
CA ASN A 6 -12.34 11.35 -1.12
C ASN A 6 -12.34 10.68 -2.50
N GLU A 7 -12.63 11.45 -3.56
CA GLU A 7 -12.71 10.92 -4.93
C GLU A 7 -11.44 10.17 -5.39
N THR A 8 -10.25 10.65 -4.99
CA THR A 8 -8.98 9.96 -5.34
C THR A 8 -8.86 8.64 -4.60
N LEU A 9 -9.18 8.61 -3.32
CA LEU A 9 -9.12 7.39 -2.50
C LEU A 9 -10.13 6.36 -2.98
N GLN A 10 -11.35 6.80 -3.33
CA GLN A 10 -12.37 5.91 -3.88
C GLN A 10 -11.89 5.28 -5.21
N ALA A 11 -11.33 6.09 -6.12
CA ALA A 11 -10.78 5.60 -7.38
C ALA A 11 -9.62 4.60 -7.19
N VAL A 12 -8.80 4.77 -6.14
CA VAL A 12 -7.75 3.81 -5.78
C VAL A 12 -8.37 2.50 -5.28
N VAL A 13 -9.31 2.57 -4.34
CA VAL A 13 -9.93 1.37 -3.76
C VAL A 13 -10.70 0.58 -4.81
N ASP A 14 -11.47 1.25 -5.67
CA ASP A 14 -12.20 0.63 -6.77
C ASP A 14 -11.23 -0.01 -7.76
N GLY A 15 -10.20 0.74 -8.17
CA GLY A 15 -9.18 0.27 -9.09
C GLY A 15 -8.39 -0.94 -8.56
N LEU A 16 -8.07 -0.97 -7.26
CA LEU A 16 -7.43 -2.13 -6.64
C LEU A 16 -8.40 -3.31 -6.51
N SER A 17 -9.66 -3.06 -6.17
CA SER A 17 -10.67 -4.11 -6.05
C SER A 17 -10.98 -4.76 -7.41
N GLU A 18 -10.93 -4.01 -8.50
CA GLU A 18 -11.17 -4.52 -9.85
C GLU A 18 -9.98 -5.32 -10.40
N ASN A 19 -8.76 -4.82 -10.20
CA ASN A 19 -7.55 -5.38 -10.86
C ASN A 19 -6.77 -6.35 -9.96
N PHE A 20 -6.94 -6.29 -8.64
CA PHE A 20 -6.12 -6.99 -7.65
C PHE A 20 -6.97 -7.57 -6.50
N SER A 21 -8.21 -7.99 -6.77
CA SER A 21 -9.14 -8.46 -5.73
C SER A 21 -8.60 -9.60 -4.86
N ASP A 22 -7.80 -10.49 -5.43
CA ASP A 22 -7.17 -11.62 -4.74
C ASP A 22 -5.93 -11.23 -3.92
N LYS A 23 -5.38 -10.04 -4.17
CA LYS A 23 -4.18 -9.50 -3.52
C LYS A 23 -4.48 -8.36 -2.54
N LEU A 24 -5.66 -7.75 -2.65
CA LEU A 24 -6.13 -6.71 -1.73
C LEU A 24 -6.73 -7.37 -0.48
N ILE A 25 -6.09 -7.19 0.66
CA ILE A 25 -6.49 -7.88 1.90
C ILE A 25 -7.39 -7.03 2.77
N GLU A 26 -7.04 -5.77 3.01
CA GLU A 26 -7.89 -4.87 3.78
C GLU A 26 -7.66 -3.42 3.39
N VAL A 27 -8.71 -2.60 3.52
CA VAL A 27 -8.63 -1.15 3.45
C VAL A 27 -9.27 -0.59 4.71
N TYR A 28 -8.54 0.27 5.42
CA TYR A 28 -9.05 0.91 6.64
C TYR A 28 -8.51 2.33 6.79
N GLN A 29 -9.14 3.10 7.67
CA GLN A 29 -8.66 4.41 8.08
C GLN A 29 -8.24 4.38 9.54
N SER A 30 -7.15 5.07 9.83
CA SER A 30 -6.66 5.30 11.19
C SER A 30 -5.95 6.64 11.25
N SER A 31 -6.17 7.40 12.33
CA SER A 31 -5.54 8.72 12.53
C SER A 31 -5.71 9.71 11.36
N GLY A 32 -6.78 9.57 10.57
CA GLY A 32 -7.06 10.43 9.41
C GLY A 32 -6.41 9.99 8.10
N ASP A 33 -5.62 8.91 8.10
CA ASP A 33 -4.97 8.37 6.92
C ASP A 33 -5.63 7.06 6.46
N THR A 34 -5.53 6.78 5.15
CA THR A 34 -6.01 5.54 4.53
C THR A 34 -4.87 4.53 4.39
N PHE A 35 -5.10 3.33 4.91
CA PHE A 35 -4.20 2.20 4.88
C PHE A 35 -4.77 1.10 3.99
N ILE A 36 -3.90 0.52 3.16
CA ILE A 36 -4.22 -0.53 2.20
C ILE A 36 -3.25 -1.68 2.46
N ARG A 37 -3.75 -2.82 2.94
CA ARG A 37 -2.94 -4.04 3.07
C ARG A 37 -3.08 -4.89 1.82
N VAL A 38 -1.95 -5.36 1.33
CA VAL A 38 -1.85 -6.21 0.16
C VAL A 38 -0.95 -7.41 0.46
N GLU A 39 -1.07 -8.45 -0.36
CA GLU A 39 -0.14 -9.57 -0.36
C GLU A 39 1.28 -9.12 -0.72
N ALA A 40 2.28 -9.64 -0.02
CA ALA A 40 3.67 -9.21 -0.22
C ALA A 40 4.21 -9.50 -1.62
N ASP A 41 3.75 -10.58 -2.26
CA ASP A 41 4.12 -10.94 -3.63
C ASP A 41 3.57 -9.99 -4.70
N SER A 42 2.61 -9.13 -4.35
CA SER A 42 1.95 -8.19 -5.26
C SER A 42 2.49 -6.76 -5.19
N ILE A 43 3.42 -6.48 -4.25
CA ILE A 43 3.79 -5.10 -3.92
C ILE A 43 4.37 -4.35 -5.12
N LEU A 44 5.15 -5.02 -5.96
CA LEU A 44 5.81 -4.39 -7.11
C LEU A 44 4.78 -4.01 -8.17
N GLU A 45 3.85 -4.92 -8.47
CA GLU A 45 2.80 -4.70 -9.46
C GLU A 45 1.82 -3.60 -9.02
N ILE A 46 1.37 -3.65 -7.76
CA ILE A 46 0.48 -2.65 -7.17
C ILE A 46 1.17 -1.28 -7.12
N SER A 47 2.43 -1.23 -6.72
CA SER A 47 3.23 0.00 -6.71
C SER A 47 3.30 0.64 -8.10
N LYS A 48 3.51 -0.19 -9.13
CA LYS A 48 3.55 0.27 -10.53
C LYS A 48 2.20 0.82 -10.96
N TYR A 49 1.13 0.11 -10.66
CA TYR A 49 -0.25 0.57 -10.91
C TYR A 49 -0.55 1.91 -10.22
N LEU A 50 -0.22 2.04 -8.93
CA LEU A 50 -0.46 3.25 -8.15
C LEU A 50 0.29 4.46 -8.72
N LYS A 51 1.54 4.27 -9.16
CA LYS A 51 2.29 5.34 -9.82
C LYS A 51 1.70 5.70 -11.19
N GLU A 52 1.53 4.70 -12.07
CA GLU A 52 1.23 4.91 -13.48
C GLU A 52 -0.25 5.29 -13.73
N LYS A 53 -1.18 4.69 -12.99
CA LYS A 53 -2.63 4.86 -13.20
C LYS A 53 -3.27 5.80 -12.20
N GLN A 54 -2.82 5.78 -10.95
CA GLN A 54 -3.42 6.57 -9.86
C GLN A 54 -2.60 7.80 -9.47
N HIS A 55 -1.49 8.07 -10.16
CA HIS A 55 -0.66 9.27 -10.01
C HIS A 55 0.00 9.45 -8.62
N PHE A 56 0.26 8.36 -7.90
CA PHE A 56 1.12 8.37 -6.71
C PHE A 56 2.60 8.44 -7.10
N VAL A 57 3.01 9.59 -7.62
CA VAL A 57 4.33 9.81 -8.22
C VAL A 57 5.44 10.08 -7.20
N PHE A 58 5.10 10.25 -5.93
CA PHE A 58 6.06 10.53 -4.87
C PHE A 58 5.99 9.48 -3.76
N LEU A 59 7.08 8.74 -3.58
CA LEU A 59 7.31 7.81 -2.48
C LEU A 59 7.97 8.60 -1.34
N CYS A 60 7.20 8.93 -0.31
CA CYS A 60 7.66 9.77 0.80
C CYS A 60 8.66 9.03 1.69
N ASP A 61 8.34 7.78 2.03
CA ASP A 61 9.16 6.92 2.87
C ASP A 61 8.88 5.44 2.57
N VAL A 62 9.78 4.60 3.05
CA VAL A 62 9.59 3.15 3.21
C VAL A 62 10.14 2.79 4.58
N PHE A 63 9.35 2.10 5.40
CA PHE A 63 9.79 1.65 6.73
C PHE A 63 9.20 0.28 7.08
N GLY A 64 9.85 -0.39 8.03
CA GLY A 64 9.43 -1.69 8.54
C GLY A 64 8.99 -1.61 10.00
N ASN A 65 7.97 -2.37 10.36
CA ASN A 65 7.49 -2.56 11.72
C ASN A 65 7.61 -4.03 12.13
N ASP A 66 8.14 -4.30 13.32
CA ASP A 66 8.00 -5.61 13.98
C ASP A 66 6.67 -5.61 14.75
N ARG A 67 5.74 -6.48 14.34
CA ARG A 67 4.42 -6.61 14.96
C ARG A 67 4.43 -7.49 16.20
N TYR A 68 5.53 -8.20 16.45
CA TYR A 68 5.67 -9.14 17.56
C TYR A 68 4.57 -10.21 17.59
N THR A 69 4.25 -10.77 16.41
CA THR A 69 3.28 -11.85 16.19
C THR A 69 3.98 -13.10 15.67
N SER A 70 3.33 -14.27 15.82
CA SER A 70 3.86 -15.56 15.36
C SER A 70 3.84 -15.69 13.84
N ASP A 71 2.79 -15.20 13.19
CA ASP A 71 2.61 -15.21 11.73
C ASP A 71 2.72 -13.77 11.21
N GLU A 72 3.20 -13.60 9.98
CA GLU A 72 3.31 -12.31 9.29
C GLU A 72 3.97 -11.24 10.18
N ARG A 73 5.07 -11.59 10.85
CA ARG A 73 5.68 -10.80 11.92
C ARG A 73 6.12 -9.41 11.47
N PHE A 74 6.72 -9.31 10.30
CA PHE A 74 7.25 -8.03 9.80
C PHE A 74 6.25 -7.39 8.83
N GLU A 75 6.03 -6.09 9.00
CA GLU A 75 5.19 -5.29 8.11
C GLU A 75 6.05 -4.22 7.44
N VAL A 76 6.06 -4.19 6.11
CA VAL A 76 6.71 -3.16 5.30
C VAL A 76 5.64 -2.17 4.85
N VAL A 77 5.88 -0.89 5.11
CA VAL A 77 4.96 0.21 4.84
C VAL A 77 5.57 1.15 3.82
N TYR A 78 4.76 1.53 2.84
CA TYR A 78 5.10 2.47 1.77
C TYR A 78 4.17 3.68 1.89
N ASN A 79 4.74 4.85 2.22
CA ASN A 79 4.00 6.11 2.29
C ASN A 79 4.03 6.80 0.92
N LEU A 80 2.88 6.89 0.28
CA LEU A 80 2.75 7.40 -1.08
C LEU A 80 1.92 8.67 -1.12
N MET A 81 2.30 9.60 -2.00
CA MET A 81 1.61 10.87 -2.19
C MET A 81 1.22 11.08 -3.66
N ASN A 82 -0.07 11.33 -3.89
CA ASN A 82 -0.54 11.91 -5.13
C ASN A 82 -0.39 13.43 -5.06
N LEU A 83 0.58 13.97 -5.79
CA LEU A 83 0.90 15.40 -5.75
C LEU A 83 -0.15 16.28 -6.45
N ARG A 84 -1.04 15.72 -7.28
CA ARG A 84 -2.11 16.51 -7.93
C ARG A 84 -3.26 16.79 -6.98
N THR A 85 -3.66 15.79 -6.21
CA THR A 85 -4.82 15.86 -5.31
C THR A 85 -4.42 16.00 -3.85
N GLN A 86 -3.10 16.07 -3.58
CA GLN A 86 -2.52 16.14 -2.23
C GLN A 86 -3.00 15.01 -1.32
N THR A 87 -3.36 13.87 -1.92
CA THR A 87 -3.88 12.69 -1.22
C THR A 87 -2.74 11.75 -0.86
N ARG A 88 -2.70 11.34 0.40
CA ARG A 88 -1.75 10.36 0.95
C ARG A 88 -2.41 9.00 1.15
N ILE A 89 -1.67 7.94 0.88
CA ILE A 89 -2.02 6.57 1.27
C ILE A 89 -0.81 5.85 1.86
N PHE A 90 -1.08 4.85 2.69
CA PHE A 90 -0.09 3.90 3.18
C PHE A 90 -0.39 2.51 2.64
N VAL A 91 0.52 1.95 1.85
CA VAL A 91 0.43 0.56 1.40
C VAL A 91 1.24 -0.31 2.35
N LYS A 92 0.66 -1.42 2.80
CA LYS A 92 1.25 -2.33 3.76
C LYS A 92 1.34 -3.72 3.17
N ALA A 93 2.50 -4.35 3.30
CA ALA A 93 2.69 -5.76 3.00
C ALA A 93 3.32 -6.43 4.22
N ARG A 94 2.96 -7.68 4.50
CA ARG A 94 3.52 -8.43 5.62
C ARG A 94 4.29 -9.64 5.14
N VAL A 95 5.36 -9.96 5.85
CA VAL A 95 6.26 -11.08 5.52
C VAL A 95 6.56 -11.90 6.77
N GLU A 96 6.84 -13.18 6.54
CA GLU A 96 7.16 -14.14 7.59
C GLU A 96 8.56 -13.92 8.18
N GLU A 97 8.78 -14.46 9.38
CA GLU A 97 10.06 -14.36 10.08
C GLU A 97 11.14 -15.25 9.44
N GLU A 98 10.80 -16.43 8.91
CA GLU A 98 11.81 -17.37 8.39
C GLU A 98 12.52 -16.85 7.15
N ASN A 99 11.83 -16.06 6.31
CA ASN A 99 12.39 -15.44 5.12
C ASN A 99 11.75 -14.05 4.88
N PRO A 100 12.18 -13.01 5.62
CA PRO A 100 11.54 -11.70 5.65
C PRO A 100 11.97 -10.84 4.45
N THR A 101 11.71 -11.34 3.24
CA THR A 101 12.10 -10.69 1.99
C THR A 101 10.89 -10.26 1.19
N ILE A 102 10.99 -9.11 0.53
CA ILE A 102 9.97 -8.58 -0.37
C ILE A 102 10.62 -7.90 -1.57
N GLU A 103 9.92 -7.84 -2.70
CA GLU A 103 10.43 -7.19 -3.91
C GLU A 103 10.66 -5.68 -3.71
N SER A 104 11.79 -5.18 -4.24
CA SER A 104 12.14 -3.77 -4.16
C SER A 104 11.35 -2.93 -5.15
N VAL A 105 10.81 -1.80 -4.70
CA VAL A 105 10.10 -0.83 -5.54
C VAL A 105 10.99 0.28 -6.12
N SER A 106 12.31 0.20 -5.92
CA SER A 106 13.28 1.21 -6.37
C SER A 106 13.32 1.41 -7.90
N SER A 107 12.87 0.41 -8.67
CA SER A 107 12.73 0.52 -10.13
C SER A 107 11.58 1.46 -10.55
N ILE A 108 10.59 1.64 -9.66
CA ILE A 108 9.37 2.41 -9.92
C ILE A 108 9.61 3.88 -9.60
N TRP A 109 10.16 4.21 -8.43
CA TRP A 109 10.46 5.59 -8.01
C TRP A 109 11.98 5.81 -7.94
N LYS A 110 12.48 6.77 -8.73
CA LYS A 110 13.89 7.18 -8.85
C LYS A 110 14.04 8.65 -8.53
#